data_AF-A0A3D4IJ81-F1
#
_entry.id   AF-A0A3D4IJ81-F1
#
_cell.length_a   1.000
_cell.length_b   1.000
_cell.length_c   1.000
_cell.angle_alpha   90.00
_cell.angle_beta   90.00
_cell.angle_gamma   90.00
#
_symmetry.space_group_name_H-M   'P 1'
#
loop_
_entity.id
_entity.type
_entity.pdbx_description
1 polymer ?
#
loop_
_entity_poly.entity_id
_entity_poly.type
_entity_poly.pdbx_seq_one_letter_code
_entity_poly.pdbx_strand_id
1 'polypeptide(L)'
;FTQGYYTTSFTKRDQAFPSVDFVLVKAVDRDDPALLVRQMNQQTGGKPMGVVVGMGVSREKREGYKVQNSPEAQARYLENKLNQLLFAPQVPLKVVFVYRWKDVPGSMFAQSATTDHNLGYGLWGADGKPRPGYEVMKGIFTGKQTVFAFKAGTPIQQDQVWMIILGWVIIALIVIAYILSYRLQDILPRFFMAHDSYQEYLLRSRDAHTGTNALLIVAFGLCAGLSSVIIFYALRPYAAFGYFVQELPSLPQFIVLAALRLPWSFSLLAMLVFAFVMVVIALGLYGFARYVGQQNITPQKTLMITVWAQWPMVILMLASMVTFNIWETSSMYPPLYLLVFWAVLNVLAFFQIAYDFAYIVKKPTWTLILGGLGVFALILIVFLLFRFPEMSSEWNFLTNLVREGLERGVAAPTRSF
;
A
#
# COMPACT_ATOMS: atom_id res chain seq x y z
N PHE A 1 45.39 -11.28 -0.68
CA PHE A 1 44.15 -11.95 -1.12
C PHE A 1 42.97 -11.06 -0.78
N THR A 2 42.39 -10.40 -1.78
CA THR A 2 41.20 -9.54 -1.62
C THR A 2 39.96 -10.41 -1.77
N GLN A 3 39.30 -10.74 -0.66
CA GLN A 3 38.03 -11.47 -0.70
C GLN A 3 36.91 -10.51 -1.15
N GLY A 4 36.31 -10.79 -2.30
CA GLY A 4 35.13 -10.07 -2.78
C GLY A 4 33.86 -10.71 -2.23
N TYR A 5 33.01 -9.91 -1.57
CA TYR A 5 31.66 -10.32 -1.21
C TYR A 5 30.65 -9.42 -1.94
N TYR A 6 29.51 -9.98 -2.32
CA TYR A 6 28.38 -9.21 -2.83
C TYR A 6 27.08 -9.72 -2.19
N THR A 7 26.07 -8.86 -2.11
CA THR A 7 24.78 -9.17 -1.50
C THR A 7 23.70 -9.23 -2.56
N THR A 8 22.91 -10.29 -2.57
CA THR A 8 21.85 -10.52 -3.57
C THR A 8 20.51 -10.86 -2.90
N SER A 9 19.42 -10.42 -3.51
CA SER A 9 18.05 -10.83 -3.14
C SER A 9 17.53 -11.96 -4.04
N PHE A 10 18.26 -12.34 -5.09
CA PHE A 10 17.80 -13.28 -6.12
C PHE A 10 18.45 -14.66 -5.95
N THR A 11 17.97 -15.44 -4.99
CA THR A 11 18.55 -16.76 -4.64
C THR A 11 18.51 -17.80 -5.76
N LYS A 12 17.61 -17.67 -6.75
CA LYS A 12 17.40 -18.70 -7.80
C LYS A 12 18.06 -18.41 -9.16
N ARG A 13 18.58 -17.20 -9.40
CA ARG A 13 19.09 -16.78 -10.73
C ARG A 13 20.42 -16.04 -10.67
N ASP A 14 21.12 -16.13 -9.56
CA ASP A 14 22.35 -15.38 -9.42
C ASP A 14 23.51 -16.05 -10.18
N GLN A 15 23.94 -15.41 -11.25
CA GLN A 15 25.03 -15.91 -12.10
C GLN A 15 26.41 -15.70 -11.46
N ALA A 16 26.52 -14.90 -10.39
CA ALA A 16 27.78 -14.59 -9.73
C ALA A 16 28.16 -15.59 -8.61
N PHE A 17 27.30 -16.58 -8.32
CA PHE A 17 27.58 -17.62 -7.32
C PHE A 17 28.86 -18.45 -7.59
N PRO A 18 29.20 -18.84 -8.84
CA PRO A 18 30.41 -19.62 -9.10
C PRO A 18 31.69 -18.86 -8.76
N SER A 19 31.70 -17.53 -8.94
CA SER A 19 32.87 -16.66 -8.77
C SER A 19 33.17 -16.21 -7.34
N VAL A 20 32.30 -16.49 -6.37
CA VAL A 20 32.53 -16.09 -4.96
C VAL A 20 33.10 -17.21 -4.10
N ASP A 21 34.06 -16.86 -3.26
CA ASP A 21 34.70 -17.77 -2.29
C ASP A 21 33.88 -17.94 -1.00
N PHE A 22 32.99 -16.99 -0.71
CA PHE A 22 32.22 -16.92 0.52
C PHE A 22 30.82 -16.36 0.27
N VAL A 23 29.79 -17.01 0.82
CA VAL A 23 28.39 -16.62 0.62
C VAL A 23 27.82 -16.07 1.93
N LEU A 24 27.38 -14.81 1.91
CA LEU A 24 26.73 -14.18 3.05
C LEU A 24 25.21 -14.10 2.84
N VAL A 25 24.46 -14.91 3.58
CA VAL A 25 23.00 -14.99 3.46
C VAL A 25 22.33 -13.97 4.39
N LYS A 26 21.57 -13.04 3.83
CA LYS A 26 20.77 -12.08 4.62
C LYS A 26 19.42 -12.69 4.99
N ALA A 27 19.24 -13.04 6.26
CA ALA A 27 18.03 -13.68 6.82
C ALA A 27 17.32 -12.77 7.85
N VAL A 28 17.22 -11.48 7.55
CA VAL A 28 16.54 -10.48 8.40
C VAL A 28 15.02 -10.69 8.34
N ASP A 29 14.36 -10.60 9.49
CA ASP A 29 12.90 -10.81 9.67
C ASP A 29 12.40 -12.18 9.16
N ARG A 30 13.26 -13.19 9.10
CA ARG A 30 12.89 -14.55 8.69
C ARG A 30 12.58 -15.43 9.89
N ASP A 31 11.44 -16.12 9.83
CA ASP A 31 11.02 -17.08 10.87
C ASP A 31 11.95 -18.28 11.00
N ASP A 32 12.54 -18.76 9.90
CA ASP A 32 13.51 -19.86 9.92
C ASP A 32 14.76 -19.54 9.07
N PRO A 33 15.77 -18.86 9.65
CA PRO A 33 17.02 -18.58 8.95
C PRO A 33 17.82 -19.84 8.65
N ALA A 34 17.66 -20.92 9.43
CA ALA A 34 18.40 -22.17 9.20
C ALA A 34 17.90 -22.89 7.94
N LEU A 35 16.60 -22.86 7.67
CA LEU A 35 16.03 -23.37 6.42
C LEU A 35 16.60 -22.63 5.19
N LEU A 36 16.70 -21.29 5.27
CA LEU A 36 17.27 -20.49 4.18
C LEU A 36 18.75 -20.84 3.95
N VAL A 37 19.52 -20.98 5.03
CA VAL A 37 20.92 -21.42 4.97
C VAL A 37 21.03 -22.81 4.34
N ARG A 38 20.17 -23.76 4.69
CA ARG A 38 20.15 -25.10 4.07
C ARG A 38 19.90 -25.04 2.57
N GLN A 39 18.88 -24.29 2.15
CA GLN A 39 18.55 -24.12 0.74
C GLN A 39 19.72 -23.52 -0.04
N MET A 40 20.35 -22.47 0.52
CA MET A 40 21.51 -21.82 -0.10
C MET A 40 22.75 -22.75 -0.15
N ASN A 41 22.97 -23.55 0.89
CA ASN A 41 24.09 -24.50 0.93
C ASN A 41 23.96 -25.59 -0.15
N GLN A 42 22.73 -26.09 -0.36
CA GLN A 42 22.43 -27.03 -1.44
C GLN A 42 22.65 -26.41 -2.83
N GLN A 43 22.27 -25.15 -3.01
CA GLN A 43 22.43 -24.44 -4.29
C GLN A 43 23.89 -24.09 -4.61
N THR A 44 24.69 -23.79 -3.59
CA THR A 44 26.08 -23.33 -3.75
C THR A 44 27.10 -24.46 -3.74
N GLY A 45 26.66 -25.72 -3.59
CA GLY A 45 27.54 -26.89 -3.59
C GLY A 45 28.43 -26.98 -2.36
N GLY A 46 27.98 -26.47 -1.21
CA GLY A 46 28.74 -26.56 0.05
C GLY A 46 29.84 -25.51 0.25
N LYS A 47 29.79 -24.38 -0.48
CA LYS A 47 30.73 -23.27 -0.29
C LYS A 47 30.69 -22.73 1.16
N PRO A 48 31.80 -22.16 1.67
CA PRO A 48 31.80 -21.51 2.98
C PRO A 48 30.74 -20.41 3.06
N MET A 49 29.90 -20.46 4.10
CA MET A 49 28.80 -19.50 4.26
C MET A 49 28.80 -18.79 5.61
N GLY A 50 28.24 -17.59 5.62
CA GLY A 50 27.78 -16.91 6.81
C GLY A 50 26.33 -16.49 6.68
N VAL A 51 25.74 -16.08 7.80
CA VAL A 51 24.36 -15.62 7.85
C VAL A 51 24.25 -14.33 8.64
N VAL A 52 23.41 -13.41 8.16
CA VAL A 52 23.06 -12.17 8.86
C VAL A 52 21.63 -12.31 9.36
N VAL A 53 21.44 -12.29 10.67
CA VAL A 53 20.12 -12.37 11.32
C VAL A 53 19.76 -11.05 12.00
N GLY A 54 18.48 -10.78 12.09
CA GLY A 54 17.98 -9.60 12.79
C GLY A 54 16.47 -9.56 12.73
N MET A 55 15.88 -8.83 13.69
CA MET A 55 14.45 -8.55 13.72
C MET A 55 14.25 -7.05 13.93
N GLY A 56 13.32 -6.46 13.18
CA GLY A 56 12.96 -5.06 13.33
C GLY A 56 12.15 -4.79 14.60
N VAL A 57 12.42 -3.67 15.25
CA VAL A 57 11.70 -3.19 16.45
C VAL A 57 10.92 -1.93 16.09
N SER A 58 9.63 -1.89 16.41
CA SER A 58 8.81 -0.69 16.21
C SER A 58 9.36 0.47 17.03
N ARG A 59 9.35 1.68 16.45
CA ARG A 59 9.64 2.91 17.19
C ARG A 59 8.55 3.28 18.20
N GLU A 60 7.39 2.63 18.14
CA GLU A 60 6.35 2.74 19.16
C GLU A 60 6.76 2.00 20.43
N LYS A 61 6.34 2.50 21.60
CA LYS A 61 6.58 1.84 22.89
C LYS A 61 5.73 0.57 23.00
N ARG A 62 6.27 -0.55 22.54
CA ARG A 62 5.70 -1.90 22.69
C ARG A 62 6.57 -2.68 23.66
N GLU A 63 5.96 -3.42 24.57
CA GLU A 63 6.69 -4.19 25.59
C GLU A 63 6.29 -5.67 25.57
N GLY A 64 7.29 -6.53 25.66
CA GLY A 64 7.14 -7.97 25.93
C GLY A 64 7.25 -8.87 24.69
N TYR A 65 7.74 -10.09 24.91
CA TYR A 65 8.23 -10.96 23.82
C TYR A 65 7.13 -11.55 22.93
N LYS A 66 5.87 -11.57 23.40
CA LYS A 66 4.71 -12.00 22.58
C LYS A 66 4.19 -10.87 21.68
N VAL A 67 4.63 -9.63 21.90
CA VAL A 67 4.22 -8.47 21.12
C VAL A 67 5.15 -8.31 19.92
N GLN A 68 4.61 -8.43 18.70
CA GLN A 68 5.42 -8.36 17.49
C GLN A 68 6.16 -7.02 17.38
N ASN A 69 7.43 -7.11 16.96
CA ASN A 69 8.34 -5.98 16.79
C ASN A 69 8.59 -5.18 18.09
N SER A 70 8.43 -5.79 19.28
CA SER A 70 8.91 -5.20 20.53
C SER A 70 10.42 -5.44 20.74
N PRO A 71 11.08 -4.66 21.60
CA PRO A 71 12.48 -4.92 21.97
C PRO A 71 12.70 -6.32 22.56
N GLU A 72 11.75 -6.81 23.38
CA GLU A 72 11.82 -8.16 23.96
C GLU A 72 11.54 -9.26 22.93
N ALA A 73 10.69 -9.00 21.93
CA ALA A 73 10.46 -9.95 20.83
C ALA A 73 11.72 -10.08 19.97
N GLN A 74 12.40 -8.96 19.68
CA GLN A 74 13.72 -9.00 19.03
C GLN A 74 14.72 -9.81 19.86
N ALA A 75 14.74 -9.63 21.18
CA ALA A 75 15.64 -10.36 22.06
C ALA A 75 15.36 -11.87 22.06
N ARG A 76 14.08 -12.28 22.18
CA ARG A 76 13.66 -13.69 22.11
C ARG A 76 13.93 -14.29 20.74
N TYR A 77 13.73 -13.52 19.67
CA TYR A 77 14.08 -13.93 18.32
C TYR A 77 15.58 -14.23 18.22
N LEU A 78 16.43 -13.29 18.65
CA LEU A 78 17.89 -13.46 18.60
C LEU A 78 18.35 -14.64 19.46
N GLU A 79 17.80 -14.81 20.66
CA GLU A 79 18.11 -15.95 21.54
C GLU A 79 17.83 -17.28 20.82
N ASN A 80 16.62 -17.44 20.28
CA ASN A 80 16.23 -18.66 19.60
C ASN A 80 17.09 -18.92 18.36
N LYS A 81 17.31 -17.88 17.53
CA LYS A 81 18.01 -18.04 16.24
C LYS A 81 19.51 -18.16 16.38
N LEU A 82 20.15 -17.41 17.27
CA LEU A 82 21.58 -17.55 17.52
C LEU A 82 21.88 -18.91 18.16
N ASN A 83 21.05 -19.38 19.10
CA ASN A 83 21.23 -20.72 19.66
C ASN A 83 21.09 -21.81 18.59
N GLN A 84 20.08 -21.70 17.72
CA GLN A 84 19.88 -22.61 16.60
C GLN A 84 21.08 -22.61 15.63
N LEU A 85 21.61 -21.43 15.29
CA LEU A 85 22.67 -21.29 14.28
C LEU A 85 24.08 -21.59 14.80
N LEU A 86 24.35 -21.36 16.09
CA LEU A 86 25.69 -21.53 16.69
C LEU A 86 25.86 -22.87 17.39
N PHE A 87 24.85 -23.34 18.12
CA PHE A 87 24.96 -24.54 18.97
C PHE A 87 24.26 -25.77 18.38
N ALA A 88 23.31 -25.59 17.47
CA ALA A 88 22.67 -26.68 16.73
C ALA A 88 22.74 -26.47 15.20
N PRO A 89 23.91 -26.13 14.62
CA PRO A 89 24.02 -25.82 13.21
C PRO A 89 23.69 -27.05 12.37
N GLN A 90 22.68 -26.90 11.51
CA GLN A 90 22.32 -27.93 10.55
C GLN A 90 23.21 -27.91 9.30
N VAL A 91 23.96 -26.82 9.12
CA VAL A 91 24.95 -26.57 8.06
C VAL A 91 26.15 -25.87 8.72
N PRO A 92 27.40 -26.23 8.38
CA PRO A 92 28.57 -25.55 8.92
C PRO A 92 28.61 -24.08 8.48
N LEU A 93 28.46 -23.16 9.44
CA LEU A 93 28.57 -21.72 9.23
C LEU A 93 29.95 -21.23 9.68
N LYS A 94 30.61 -20.41 8.86
CA LYS A 94 31.88 -19.76 9.23
C LYS A 94 31.65 -18.58 10.16
N VAL A 95 30.55 -17.85 9.99
CA VAL A 95 30.26 -16.65 10.76
C VAL A 95 28.75 -16.38 10.82
N VAL A 96 28.30 -15.88 11.97
CA VAL A 96 26.94 -15.40 12.18
C VAL A 96 27.01 -13.93 12.58
N PHE A 97 26.37 -13.06 11.80
CA PHE A 97 26.30 -11.64 12.07
C PHE A 97 24.91 -11.25 12.56
N VAL A 98 24.86 -10.26 13.44
CA VAL A 98 23.62 -9.55 13.76
C VAL A 98 23.54 -8.30 12.89
N TYR A 99 22.38 -8.08 12.25
CA TYR A 99 22.24 -7.15 11.12
C TYR A 99 22.72 -5.72 11.41
N ARG A 100 22.44 -5.16 12.60
CA ARG A 100 22.87 -3.80 12.95
C ARG A 100 23.18 -3.62 14.43
N TRP A 101 24.29 -2.94 14.70
CA TRP A 101 24.68 -2.49 16.04
C TRP A 101 23.75 -1.40 16.57
N LYS A 102 23.57 -0.31 15.81
CA LYS A 102 22.76 0.86 16.17
C LYS A 102 21.77 1.18 15.06
N ASP A 103 20.62 1.71 15.46
CA ASP A 103 19.67 2.31 14.51
C ASP A 103 20.32 3.49 13.78
N VAL A 104 20.08 3.56 12.48
CA VAL A 104 20.49 4.71 11.67
C VAL A 104 19.50 5.84 11.95
N PRO A 105 19.96 7.04 12.37
CA PRO A 105 19.12 8.23 12.44
C PRO A 105 18.53 8.48 11.06
N GLY A 106 17.20 8.42 10.94
CA GLY A 106 16.56 8.30 9.64
C GLY A 106 16.81 9.50 8.74
N SER A 107 17.36 9.28 7.54
CA SER A 107 16.64 9.80 6.38
C SER A 107 15.35 8.99 6.28
N MET A 108 14.24 9.63 5.95
CA MET A 108 12.96 8.95 5.68
C MET A 108 13.02 7.94 4.52
N PHE A 109 14.19 7.78 3.88
CA PHE A 109 14.36 7.18 2.56
C PHE A 109 15.37 6.02 2.50
N ALA A 110 16.14 5.76 3.56
CA ALA A 110 17.19 4.72 3.54
C ALA A 110 16.85 3.52 4.43
N GLN A 111 15.69 2.89 4.21
CA GLN A 111 15.43 1.56 4.75
C GLN A 111 14.82 0.66 3.68
N SER A 112 15.61 -0.35 3.33
CA SER A 112 15.33 -1.52 2.49
C SER A 112 13.84 -1.81 2.35
N ALA A 113 13.29 -1.61 1.15
CA ALA A 113 12.50 -2.52 0.32
C ALA A 113 11.51 -3.53 0.91
N THR A 114 11.59 -3.97 2.16
CA THR A 114 10.90 -5.15 2.71
C THR A 114 10.39 -4.94 4.13
N THR A 115 10.60 -3.76 4.72
CA THR A 115 10.43 -3.58 6.16
C THR A 115 9.62 -2.33 6.43
N ASP A 116 8.58 -2.52 7.23
CA ASP A 116 7.71 -1.49 7.76
C ASP A 116 8.52 -0.21 8.12
N HIS A 117 8.14 0.94 7.53
CA HIS A 117 8.95 2.18 7.44
C HIS A 117 9.29 2.81 8.80
N ASN A 118 8.80 2.20 9.89
CA ASN A 118 8.96 2.66 11.27
C ASN A 118 9.75 1.68 12.14
N LEU A 119 10.44 0.68 11.55
CA LEU A 119 11.26 -0.28 12.28
C LEU A 119 12.69 0.21 12.47
N GLY A 120 13.25 -0.06 13.65
CA GLY A 120 14.66 0.06 13.96
C GLY A 120 15.28 -1.33 14.12
N TYR A 121 16.35 -1.62 13.39
CA TYR A 121 17.03 -2.91 13.39
C TYR A 121 18.21 -3.02 14.36
N GLY A 122 18.64 -1.89 14.93
CA GLY A 122 19.75 -1.82 15.85
C GLY A 122 19.49 -2.57 17.15
N LEU A 123 20.55 -3.14 17.71
CA LEU A 123 20.58 -3.55 19.12
C LEU A 123 20.61 -2.32 20.05
N TRP A 124 21.04 -1.18 19.52
CA TRP A 124 20.96 0.13 20.16
C TRP A 124 19.94 0.99 19.43
N GLY A 125 19.04 1.61 20.18
CA GLY A 125 18.09 2.58 19.64
C GLY A 125 18.78 3.82 19.09
N ALA A 126 18.05 4.59 18.29
CA ALA A 126 18.54 5.87 17.77
C ALA A 126 18.83 6.88 18.91
N ASP A 127 18.12 6.74 20.03
CA ASP A 127 18.31 7.48 21.28
C ASP A 127 19.58 7.08 22.04
N GLY A 128 20.35 6.11 21.52
CA GLY A 128 21.57 5.63 22.15
C GLY A 128 21.34 4.72 23.36
N LYS A 129 20.12 4.22 23.57
CA LYS A 129 19.86 3.23 24.62
C LYS A 129 20.01 1.80 24.08
N PRO A 130 20.67 0.88 24.83
CA PRO A 130 20.72 -0.52 24.46
C PRO A 130 19.34 -1.16 24.61
N ARG A 131 18.97 -2.03 23.67
CA ARG A 131 17.78 -2.88 23.73
C ARG A 131 18.14 -4.23 24.37
N PRO A 132 17.17 -4.99 24.90
CA PRO A 132 17.43 -6.30 25.51
C PRO A 132 18.16 -7.28 24.59
N GLY A 133 17.97 -7.18 23.27
CA GLY A 133 18.69 -7.99 22.28
C GLY A 133 20.21 -7.81 22.31
N TYR A 134 20.72 -6.67 22.79
CA TYR A 134 22.16 -6.46 22.98
C TYR A 134 22.75 -7.41 24.02
N GLU A 135 22.10 -7.56 25.18
CA GLU A 135 22.56 -8.45 26.24
C GLU A 135 22.45 -9.93 25.83
N VAL A 136 21.44 -10.29 25.03
CA VAL A 136 21.32 -11.63 24.41
C VAL A 136 22.52 -11.93 23.53
N MET A 137 22.80 -11.04 22.57
CA MET A 137 23.91 -11.18 21.63
C MET A 137 25.25 -11.30 22.37
N LYS A 138 25.47 -10.42 23.35
CA LYS A 138 26.68 -10.42 24.19
C LYS A 138 26.81 -11.71 24.99
N GLY A 139 25.76 -12.16 25.66
CA GLY A 139 25.77 -13.39 26.46
C GLY A 139 26.07 -14.63 25.62
N ILE A 140 25.45 -14.75 24.44
CA ILE A 140 25.63 -15.89 23.54
C ILE A 140 27.03 -15.90 22.93
N PHE A 141 27.50 -14.79 22.33
CA PHE A 141 28.82 -14.76 21.68
C PHE A 141 29.98 -14.86 22.67
N THR A 142 29.81 -14.42 23.92
CA THR A 142 30.83 -14.60 24.95
C THR A 142 30.74 -15.96 25.66
N GLY A 143 29.71 -16.77 25.36
CA GLY A 143 29.47 -18.05 26.03
C GLY A 143 29.05 -17.95 27.50
N LYS A 144 28.72 -16.74 27.99
CA LYS A 144 28.37 -16.50 29.39
C LYS A 144 26.93 -16.89 29.73
N GLN A 145 26.01 -16.76 28.77
CA GLN A 145 24.59 -17.02 28.98
C GLN A 145 23.90 -17.36 27.65
N THR A 146 23.10 -18.42 27.64
CA THR A 146 22.36 -18.89 26.45
C THR A 146 20.84 -18.82 26.60
N VAL A 147 20.33 -18.60 27.82
CA VAL A 147 18.90 -18.56 28.14
C VAL A 147 18.55 -17.26 28.85
N PHE A 148 17.48 -16.60 28.41
CA PHE A 148 17.05 -15.29 28.90
C PHE A 148 15.55 -15.27 29.26
N ALA A 149 15.22 -14.47 30.27
CA ALA A 149 13.85 -14.27 30.72
C ALA A 149 13.34 -12.90 30.26
N PHE A 150 12.20 -12.90 29.57
CA PHE A 150 11.52 -11.69 29.12
C PHE A 150 10.07 -11.72 29.58
N LYS A 151 9.51 -10.56 29.92
CA LYS A 151 8.08 -10.43 30.18
C LYS A 151 7.31 -10.78 28.91
N ALA A 152 6.21 -11.53 29.04
CA ALA A 152 5.38 -11.89 27.90
C ALA A 152 4.83 -10.67 27.17
N GLY A 153 4.49 -9.62 27.92
CA GLY A 153 3.73 -8.49 27.41
C GLY A 153 2.28 -8.89 27.13
N THR A 154 1.39 -7.92 27.24
CA THR A 154 0.05 -8.04 26.68
C THR A 154 0.10 -7.42 25.29
N PRO A 155 -0.28 -8.15 24.22
CA PRO A 155 -0.46 -7.53 22.93
C PRO A 155 -1.43 -6.36 23.10
N ILE A 156 -0.98 -5.16 22.74
CA ILE A 156 -1.88 -4.01 22.69
C ILE A 156 -2.95 -4.39 21.66
N GLN A 157 -4.18 -4.55 22.14
CA GLN A 157 -5.34 -4.75 21.27
C GLN A 157 -5.35 -3.57 20.31
N GLN A 158 -5.23 -3.86 19.02
CA GLN A 158 -4.92 -2.90 17.95
C GLN A 158 -5.54 -1.51 18.19
N ASP A 159 -4.73 -0.46 18.01
CA ASP A 159 -5.10 0.98 18.02
C ASP A 159 -6.13 1.37 16.91
N GLN A 160 -6.94 0.42 16.45
CA GLN A 160 -7.77 0.50 15.24
C GLN A 160 -9.26 0.39 15.55
N VAL A 161 -9.64 0.43 16.84
CA VAL A 161 -11.05 0.56 17.28
C VAL A 161 -11.73 1.74 16.59
N TRP A 162 -10.99 2.82 16.29
CA TRP A 162 -11.53 3.97 15.57
C TRP A 162 -12.03 3.63 14.15
N MET A 163 -11.45 2.65 13.45
CA MET A 163 -11.91 2.24 12.11
C MET A 163 -13.31 1.64 12.18
N ILE A 164 -13.53 0.80 13.20
CA ILE A 164 -14.82 0.18 13.47
C ILE A 164 -15.83 1.25 13.87
N ILE A 165 -15.45 2.17 14.79
CA ILE A 165 -16.30 3.29 15.20
C ILE A 165 -16.66 4.17 13.99
N LEU A 166 -15.69 4.50 13.12
CA LEU A 166 -15.93 5.32 11.94
C LEU A 166 -16.88 4.62 10.97
N GLY A 167 -16.71 3.31 10.74
CA GLY A 167 -17.64 2.51 9.94
C GLY A 167 -19.08 2.58 10.48
N TRP A 168 -19.25 2.44 11.80
CA TRP A 168 -20.57 2.59 12.44
C TRP A 168 -21.14 4.01 12.34
N VAL A 169 -20.30 5.04 12.47
CA VAL A 169 -20.72 6.44 12.28
C VAL A 169 -21.20 6.67 10.84
N ILE A 170 -20.52 6.10 9.84
CA ILE A 170 -20.94 6.20 8.43
C ILE A 170 -22.28 5.49 8.21
N ILE A 171 -22.46 4.28 8.76
CA ILE A 171 -23.73 3.56 8.68
C ILE A 171 -24.85 4.38 9.34
N ALA A 172 -24.60 4.93 10.54
CA ALA A 172 -25.56 5.78 11.24
C ALA A 172 -25.91 7.03 10.42
N LEU A 173 -24.93 7.68 9.78
CA LEU A 173 -25.18 8.82 8.88
C LEU A 173 -26.08 8.45 7.70
N ILE A 174 -25.86 7.28 7.07
CA ILE A 174 -26.72 6.80 5.97
C ILE A 174 -28.14 6.50 6.46
N VAL A 175 -28.29 5.88 7.63
CA VAL A 175 -29.60 5.59 8.22
C VAL A 175 -30.33 6.88 8.60
N ILE A 176 -29.65 7.83 9.23
CA ILE A 176 -30.21 9.15 9.56
C ILE A 176 -30.61 9.89 8.27
N ALA A 177 -29.77 9.85 7.23
CA ALA A 177 -30.10 10.41 5.91
C ALA A 177 -31.41 9.84 5.37
N TYR A 178 -31.56 8.51 5.46
CA TYR A 178 -32.74 7.80 5.01
C TYR A 178 -33.98 8.16 5.83
N ILE A 179 -33.89 8.25 7.16
CA ILE A 179 -35.03 8.58 8.03
C ILE A 179 -35.46 10.04 7.85
N LEU A 180 -34.51 10.98 7.79
CA LEU A 180 -34.80 12.42 7.74
C LEU A 180 -35.26 12.90 6.35
N SER A 181 -34.95 12.16 5.28
CA SER A 181 -35.27 12.56 3.92
C SER A 181 -36.34 11.67 3.31
N TYR A 182 -37.59 12.15 3.31
CA TYR A 182 -38.71 11.50 2.62
C TYR A 182 -38.40 11.20 1.14
N ARG A 183 -37.60 12.05 0.49
CA ARG A 183 -37.18 11.80 -0.90
C ARG A 183 -36.19 10.64 -1.04
N LEU A 184 -35.26 10.44 -0.09
CA LEU A 184 -34.42 9.24 -0.10
C LEU A 184 -35.29 7.99 0.00
N GLN A 185 -36.32 8.02 0.84
CA GLN A 185 -37.28 6.91 0.99
C GLN A 185 -38.05 6.63 -0.30
N ASP A 186 -38.38 7.66 -1.10
CA ASP A 186 -39.07 7.49 -2.40
C ASP A 186 -38.11 7.06 -3.53
N ILE A 187 -36.90 7.60 -3.59
CA ILE A 187 -35.94 7.34 -4.68
C ILE A 187 -35.24 5.98 -4.50
N LEU A 188 -34.87 5.60 -3.28
CA LEU A 188 -34.05 4.41 -3.02
C LEU A 188 -34.71 3.11 -3.51
N PRO A 189 -36.01 2.84 -3.26
CA PRO A 189 -36.67 1.66 -3.82
C PRO A 189 -36.73 1.70 -5.34
N ARG A 190 -36.96 2.88 -5.94
CA ARG A 190 -36.99 3.04 -7.40
C ARG A 190 -35.63 2.78 -8.03
N PHE A 191 -34.55 3.18 -7.37
CA PHE A 191 -33.18 2.97 -7.83
C PHE A 191 -32.79 1.49 -7.81
N PHE A 192 -33.17 0.73 -6.78
CA PHE A 192 -32.75 -0.67 -6.64
C PHE A 192 -33.76 -1.69 -7.19
N MET A 193 -35.06 -1.39 -7.19
CA MET A 193 -36.11 -2.38 -7.50
C MET A 193 -36.76 -2.21 -8.88
N ALA A 194 -36.63 -1.05 -9.53
CA ALA A 194 -37.31 -0.80 -10.80
C ALA A 194 -36.39 -0.16 -11.84
N HIS A 195 -36.01 -0.95 -12.84
CA HIS A 195 -34.97 -0.64 -13.83
C HIS A 195 -35.19 0.72 -14.55
N ASP A 196 -36.43 1.04 -14.93
CA ASP A 196 -36.74 2.27 -15.69
C ASP A 196 -37.25 3.43 -14.79
N SER A 197 -37.74 3.11 -13.59
CA SER A 197 -38.37 4.09 -12.70
C SER A 197 -37.41 5.17 -12.21
N TYR A 198 -36.12 4.84 -12.04
CA TYR A 198 -35.11 5.83 -11.67
C TYR A 198 -34.85 6.83 -12.81
N GLN A 199 -34.76 6.34 -14.04
CA GLN A 199 -34.50 7.18 -15.20
C GLN A 199 -35.69 8.09 -15.53
N GLU A 200 -36.91 7.57 -15.38
CA GLU A 200 -38.12 8.38 -15.47
C GLU A 200 -38.19 9.44 -14.36
N TYR A 201 -37.75 9.10 -13.15
CA TYR A 201 -37.65 10.06 -12.04
C TYR A 201 -36.64 11.18 -12.35
N LEU A 202 -35.47 10.85 -12.94
CA LEU A 202 -34.49 11.85 -13.35
C LEU A 202 -35.02 12.81 -14.43
N LEU A 203 -35.84 12.30 -15.35
CA LEU A 203 -36.50 13.12 -16.37
C LEU A 203 -37.58 14.03 -15.75
N ARG A 204 -38.43 13.50 -14.87
CA ARG A 204 -39.61 14.21 -14.32
C ARG A 204 -39.31 15.08 -13.10
N SER A 205 -38.27 14.80 -12.33
CA SER A 205 -37.93 15.60 -11.15
C SER A 205 -37.50 17.01 -11.58
N ARG A 206 -38.16 18.04 -11.05
CA ARG A 206 -37.80 19.44 -11.33
C ARG A 206 -36.62 19.92 -10.49
N ASP A 207 -36.49 19.41 -9.26
CA ASP A 207 -35.45 19.82 -8.31
C ASP A 207 -34.79 18.61 -7.65
N ALA A 208 -33.47 18.47 -7.76
CA ALA A 208 -32.70 17.53 -6.94
C ALA A 208 -32.18 18.29 -5.71
N HIS A 209 -32.49 17.80 -4.50
CA HIS A 209 -32.09 18.51 -3.28
C HIS A 209 -30.58 18.47 -3.08
N THR A 210 -29.96 19.64 -3.09
CA THR A 210 -28.53 19.83 -2.80
C THR A 210 -28.13 19.20 -1.47
N GLY A 211 -28.97 19.28 -0.43
CA GLY A 211 -28.69 18.71 0.89
C GLY A 211 -28.52 17.19 0.87
N THR A 212 -29.42 16.47 0.18
CA THR A 212 -29.34 15.01 0.05
C THR A 212 -28.09 14.58 -0.70
N ASN A 213 -27.78 15.23 -1.82
CA ASN A 213 -26.59 14.92 -2.60
C ASN A 213 -25.31 15.24 -1.82
N ALA A 214 -25.26 16.36 -1.08
CA ALA A 214 -24.13 16.71 -0.23
C ALA A 214 -23.89 15.66 0.87
N LEU A 215 -24.97 15.20 1.52
CA LEU A 215 -24.89 14.17 2.55
C LEU A 215 -24.39 12.83 1.99
N LEU A 216 -24.86 12.42 0.80
CA LEU A 216 -24.38 11.22 0.11
C LEU A 216 -22.92 11.34 -0.34
N ILE A 217 -22.50 12.52 -0.81
CA ILE A 217 -21.08 12.77 -1.14
C ILE A 217 -20.20 12.58 0.09
N VAL A 218 -20.60 13.12 1.23
CA VAL A 218 -19.87 12.95 2.50
C VAL A 218 -19.84 11.48 2.89
N ALA A 219 -21.00 10.79 2.88
CA ALA A 219 -21.08 9.39 3.26
C ALA A 219 -20.23 8.48 2.35
N PHE A 220 -20.37 8.58 1.03
CA PHE A 220 -19.60 7.78 0.07
C PHE A 220 -18.13 8.16 0.05
N GLY A 221 -17.80 9.44 0.25
CA GLY A 221 -16.41 9.89 0.39
C GLY A 221 -15.74 9.30 1.63
N LEU A 222 -16.45 9.22 2.75
CA LEU A 222 -15.98 8.54 3.96
C LEU A 222 -15.85 7.02 3.75
N CYS A 223 -16.80 6.37 3.05
CA CYS A 223 -16.69 4.95 2.67
C CYS A 223 -15.42 4.70 1.84
N ALA A 224 -15.18 5.53 0.82
CA ALA A 224 -14.01 5.43 -0.04
C ALA A 224 -12.70 5.68 0.73
N GLY A 225 -12.70 6.68 1.62
CA GLY A 225 -11.57 6.99 2.50
C GLY A 225 -11.23 5.84 3.44
N LEU A 226 -12.21 5.32 4.17
CA LEU A 226 -12.03 4.20 5.10
C LEU A 226 -11.53 2.94 4.36
N SER A 227 -12.13 2.62 3.21
CA SER A 227 -11.68 1.49 2.37
C SER A 227 -10.23 1.64 1.94
N SER A 228 -9.86 2.85 1.49
CA SER A 228 -8.49 3.16 1.04
C SER A 228 -7.47 3.05 2.18
N VAL A 229 -7.81 3.54 3.38
CA VAL A 229 -6.98 3.35 4.59
C VAL A 229 -6.74 1.87 4.85
N ILE A 230 -7.80 1.06 4.86
CA ILE A 230 -7.70 -0.37 5.14
C ILE A 230 -6.80 -1.05 4.10
N ILE A 231 -6.97 -0.73 2.82
CA ILE A 231 -6.13 -1.26 1.75
C ILE A 231 -4.66 -0.85 1.93
N PHE A 232 -4.37 0.42 2.19
CA PHE A 232 -2.97 0.87 2.38
C PHE A 232 -2.34 0.30 3.63
N TYR A 233 -3.09 0.26 4.73
CA TYR A 233 -2.64 -0.40 5.94
C TYR A 233 -2.36 -1.89 5.66
N ALA A 234 -3.18 -2.51 4.82
CA ALA A 234 -3.02 -3.90 4.46
C ALA A 234 -1.81 -4.16 3.54
N LEU A 235 -1.44 -3.19 2.72
CA LEU A 235 -0.29 -3.27 1.84
C LEU A 235 1.04 -2.93 2.52
N ARG A 236 1.00 -2.23 3.66
CA ARG A 236 2.18 -1.78 4.43
C ARG A 236 3.24 -2.86 4.67
N PRO A 237 2.91 -4.13 5.00
CA PRO A 237 3.93 -5.16 5.24
C PRO A 237 4.68 -5.62 3.98
N TYR A 238 4.15 -5.34 2.78
CA TYR A 238 4.70 -5.88 1.55
C TYR A 238 5.81 -5.02 0.96
N ALA A 239 6.88 -5.70 0.57
CA ALA A 239 8.05 -5.10 -0.06
C ALA A 239 7.71 -4.25 -1.30
N ALA A 240 6.88 -4.78 -2.18
CA ALA A 240 6.45 -4.13 -3.41
C ALA A 240 5.73 -2.80 -3.15
N PHE A 241 4.99 -2.68 -2.04
CA PHE A 241 4.32 -1.44 -1.67
C PHE A 241 5.33 -0.37 -1.24
N GLY A 242 6.36 -0.75 -0.48
CA GLY A 242 7.45 0.18 -0.12
C GLY A 242 8.18 0.74 -1.33
N TYR A 243 8.50 -0.10 -2.31
CA TYR A 243 9.06 0.37 -3.59
C TYR A 243 8.11 1.29 -4.33
N PHE A 244 6.83 0.92 -4.46
CA PHE A 244 5.84 1.77 -5.12
C PHE A 244 5.72 3.16 -4.48
N VAL A 245 5.72 3.25 -3.15
CA VAL A 245 5.65 4.53 -2.43
C VAL A 245 6.93 5.35 -2.57
N GLN A 246 8.09 4.71 -2.71
CA GLN A 246 9.35 5.40 -2.99
C GLN A 246 9.38 6.02 -4.39
N GLU A 247 8.75 5.34 -5.35
CA GLU A 247 8.61 5.77 -6.73
C GLU A 247 7.51 6.85 -6.94
N LEU A 248 6.77 7.24 -5.90
CA LEU A 248 5.78 8.30 -6.01
C LEU A 248 6.44 9.69 -5.95
N PRO A 249 5.94 10.69 -6.69
CA PRO A 249 6.36 12.08 -6.51
C PRO A 249 6.13 12.54 -5.06
N SER A 250 6.87 13.58 -4.65
CA SER A 250 6.92 14.04 -3.25
C SER A 250 5.55 14.27 -2.59
N LEU A 251 4.58 14.84 -3.31
CA LEU A 251 3.25 15.11 -2.76
C LEU A 251 2.40 13.83 -2.56
N PRO A 252 2.16 12.96 -3.57
CA PRO A 252 1.49 11.67 -3.36
C PRO A 252 2.20 10.78 -2.33
N GLN A 253 3.53 10.77 -2.34
CA GLN A 253 4.32 10.04 -1.35
C GLN A 253 4.04 10.55 0.06
N PHE A 254 4.07 11.87 0.28
CA PHE A 254 3.71 12.48 1.57
C PHE A 254 2.28 12.11 2.00
N ILE A 255 1.32 12.13 1.06
CA ILE A 255 -0.08 11.77 1.35
C ILE A 255 -0.20 10.30 1.79
N VAL A 256 0.45 9.37 1.10
CA VAL A 256 0.42 7.94 1.45
C VAL A 256 1.10 7.71 2.81
N LEU A 257 2.24 8.34 3.07
CA LEU A 257 2.92 8.24 4.36
C LEU A 257 2.11 8.87 5.49
N ALA A 258 1.47 10.01 5.24
CA ALA A 258 0.56 10.65 6.18
C ALA A 258 -0.65 9.75 6.48
N ALA A 259 -1.17 9.03 5.47
CA ALA A 259 -2.25 8.06 5.63
C ALA A 259 -1.90 6.92 6.57
N LEU A 260 -0.68 6.39 6.45
CA LEU A 260 -0.18 5.33 7.33
C LEU A 260 0.02 5.81 8.77
N ARG A 261 0.31 7.10 8.97
CA ARG A 261 0.59 7.69 10.29
C ARG A 261 -0.65 8.21 11.01
N LEU A 262 -1.56 8.86 10.28
CA LEU A 262 -2.81 9.43 10.79
C LEU A 262 -3.98 8.96 9.90
N PRO A 263 -4.42 7.71 10.07
CA PRO A 263 -5.43 7.12 9.20
C PRO A 263 -6.75 7.90 9.10
N TRP A 264 -7.19 8.53 10.19
CA TRP A 264 -8.42 9.33 10.22
C TRP A 264 -8.33 10.59 9.36
N SER A 265 -7.16 11.26 9.35
CA SER A 265 -6.98 12.49 8.57
C SER A 265 -6.95 12.18 7.07
N PHE A 266 -6.40 11.02 6.70
CA PHE A 266 -6.46 10.55 5.33
C PHE A 266 -7.89 10.19 4.89
N SER A 267 -8.70 9.57 5.76
CA SER A 267 -10.11 9.32 5.43
C SER A 267 -10.87 10.63 5.16
N LEU A 268 -10.60 11.69 5.93
CA LEU A 268 -11.18 13.02 5.68
C LEU A 268 -10.65 13.66 4.40
N LEU A 269 -9.34 13.55 4.13
CA LEU A 269 -8.75 14.04 2.89
C LEU A 269 -9.34 13.31 1.67
N ALA A 270 -9.45 11.98 1.74
CA ALA A 270 -10.05 11.16 0.69
C ALA A 270 -11.52 11.53 0.46
N MET A 271 -12.28 11.83 1.52
CA MET A 271 -13.64 12.36 1.40
C MET A 271 -13.67 13.70 0.67
N LEU A 272 -12.76 14.64 0.98
CA LEU A 272 -12.69 15.93 0.30
C LEU A 272 -12.29 15.80 -1.17
N VAL A 273 -11.30 14.95 -1.47
CA VAL A 273 -10.87 14.65 -2.85
C VAL A 273 -12.01 13.99 -3.62
N PHE A 274 -12.68 13.01 -3.01
CA PHE A 274 -13.85 12.37 -3.60
C PHE A 274 -14.96 13.38 -3.89
N ALA A 275 -15.30 14.25 -2.94
CA ALA A 275 -16.29 15.31 -3.13
C ALA A 275 -15.91 16.24 -4.28
N PHE A 276 -14.66 16.66 -4.33
CA PHE A 276 -14.14 17.50 -5.40
C PHE A 276 -14.24 16.81 -6.77
N VAL A 277 -13.82 15.56 -6.87
CA VAL A 277 -13.91 14.76 -8.12
C VAL A 277 -15.36 14.62 -8.57
N MET A 278 -16.29 14.32 -7.66
CA MET A 278 -17.71 14.19 -8.00
C MET A 278 -18.29 15.52 -8.51
N VAL A 279 -17.92 16.65 -7.92
CA VAL A 279 -18.32 17.97 -8.40
C VAL A 279 -17.73 18.29 -9.78
N VAL A 280 -16.45 17.99 -9.99
CA VAL A 280 -15.79 18.20 -11.30
C VAL A 280 -16.45 17.36 -12.39
N ILE A 281 -16.73 16.08 -12.13
CA ILE A 281 -17.45 15.21 -13.08
C ILE A 281 -18.85 15.76 -13.35
N ALA A 282 -19.60 16.13 -12.31
CA ALA A 282 -20.95 16.68 -12.46
C ALA A 282 -20.97 17.99 -13.27
N LEU A 283 -19.98 18.86 -13.09
CA LEU A 283 -19.81 20.09 -13.87
C LEU A 283 -19.39 19.79 -15.31
N GLY A 284 -18.53 18.79 -15.54
CA GLY A 284 -18.17 18.33 -16.87
C GLY A 284 -19.37 17.80 -17.66
N LEU A 285 -20.20 16.96 -17.02
CA LEU A 285 -21.46 16.48 -17.59
C LEU A 285 -22.43 17.63 -17.86
N TYR A 286 -22.52 18.61 -16.96
CA TYR A 286 -23.36 19.79 -17.16
C TYR A 286 -22.87 20.65 -18.35
N GLY A 287 -21.58 20.90 -18.45
CA GLY A 287 -20.97 21.61 -19.58
C GLY A 287 -21.20 20.90 -20.90
N PHE A 288 -21.05 19.57 -20.92
CA PHE A 288 -21.33 18.75 -22.09
C PHE A 288 -22.81 18.80 -22.50
N ALA A 289 -23.73 18.70 -21.53
CA ALA A 289 -25.16 18.86 -21.79
C ALA A 289 -25.48 20.20 -22.46
N ARG A 290 -24.87 21.30 -21.96
CA ARG A 290 -25.01 22.63 -22.55
C ARG A 290 -24.43 22.71 -23.96
N TYR A 291 -23.26 22.14 -24.18
CA TYR A 291 -22.62 22.09 -25.50
C TYR A 291 -23.48 21.35 -26.54
N VAL A 292 -24.15 20.27 -26.14
CA VAL A 292 -25.06 19.49 -27.00
C VAL A 292 -26.45 20.15 -27.16
N GLY A 293 -26.67 21.32 -26.56
CA GLY A 293 -27.91 22.10 -26.70
C GLY A 293 -29.04 21.69 -25.75
N GLN A 294 -28.78 20.86 -24.74
CA GLN A 294 -29.77 20.48 -23.74
C GLN A 294 -29.92 21.57 -22.67
N GLN A 295 -31.04 22.29 -22.68
CA GLN A 295 -31.29 23.39 -21.72
C GLN A 295 -32.00 22.96 -20.42
N ASN A 296 -32.64 21.78 -20.42
CA ASN A 296 -33.45 21.29 -19.30
C ASN A 296 -32.65 20.53 -18.22
N ILE A 297 -31.34 20.38 -18.40
CA ILE A 297 -30.46 19.69 -17.45
C ILE A 297 -29.91 20.73 -16.47
N THR A 298 -30.19 20.54 -15.18
CA THR A 298 -29.67 21.40 -14.11
C THR A 298 -28.39 20.80 -13.51
N PRO A 299 -27.48 21.63 -12.93
CA PRO A 299 -26.28 21.13 -12.25
C PRO A 299 -26.60 20.15 -11.11
N GLN A 300 -27.75 20.30 -10.46
CA GLN A 300 -28.19 19.40 -9.41
C GLN A 300 -28.54 18.00 -9.94
N LYS A 301 -29.09 17.90 -11.16
CA LYS A 301 -29.36 16.62 -11.82
C LYS A 301 -28.08 15.90 -12.19
N THR A 302 -27.09 16.60 -12.75
CA THR A 302 -25.80 15.99 -13.08
C THR A 302 -25.05 15.54 -11.83
N LEU A 303 -25.13 16.32 -10.75
CA LEU A 303 -24.59 15.92 -9.45
C LEU A 303 -25.30 14.68 -8.91
N MET A 304 -26.63 14.61 -9.00
CA MET A 304 -27.41 13.44 -8.58
C MET A 304 -26.98 12.18 -9.35
N ILE A 305 -26.89 12.23 -10.69
CA ILE A 305 -26.44 11.09 -11.52
C ILE A 305 -25.05 10.62 -11.08
N THR A 306 -24.14 11.56 -10.86
CA THR A 306 -22.75 11.28 -10.53
C THR A 306 -22.62 10.61 -9.15
N VAL A 307 -23.32 11.15 -8.15
CA VAL A 307 -23.21 10.70 -6.75
C VAL A 307 -23.94 9.38 -6.52
N TRP A 308 -25.12 9.20 -7.10
CA TRP A 308 -25.94 8.02 -6.87
C TRP A 308 -25.33 6.74 -7.47
N ALA A 309 -24.58 6.87 -8.56
CA ALA A 309 -23.80 5.76 -9.12
C ALA A 309 -22.67 5.26 -8.19
N GLN A 310 -22.33 6.01 -7.12
CA GLN A 310 -21.25 5.66 -6.18
C GLN A 310 -21.72 4.81 -4.99
N TRP A 311 -22.98 4.37 -4.97
CA TRP A 311 -23.48 3.43 -3.96
C TRP A 311 -22.60 2.18 -3.74
N PRO A 312 -21.87 1.62 -4.73
CA PRO A 312 -21.03 0.46 -4.50
C PRO A 312 -19.87 0.72 -3.52
N MET A 313 -19.51 1.99 -3.26
CA MET A 313 -18.52 2.35 -2.23
C MET A 313 -18.93 1.86 -0.83
N VAL A 314 -20.23 1.74 -0.55
CA VAL A 314 -20.72 1.16 0.70
C VAL A 314 -20.39 -0.33 0.77
N ILE A 315 -20.57 -1.07 -0.34
CA ILE A 315 -20.20 -2.49 -0.41
C ILE A 315 -18.69 -2.65 -0.21
N LEU A 316 -17.89 -1.80 -0.86
CA LEU A 316 -16.45 -1.84 -0.71
C LEU A 316 -16.02 -1.58 0.75
N MET A 317 -16.64 -0.62 1.43
CA MET A 317 -16.37 -0.35 2.83
C MET A 317 -16.67 -1.57 3.70
N LEU A 318 -17.84 -2.19 3.53
CA LEU A 318 -18.22 -3.39 4.27
C LEU A 318 -17.25 -4.55 3.98
N ALA A 319 -16.92 -4.79 2.70
CA ALA A 319 -15.95 -5.81 2.30
C ALA A 319 -14.58 -5.54 2.92
N SER A 320 -14.14 -4.29 2.95
CA SER A 320 -12.86 -3.89 3.56
C SER A 320 -12.86 -4.15 5.06
N MET A 321 -13.93 -3.80 5.78
CA MET A 321 -14.05 -4.05 7.23
C MET A 321 -14.12 -5.54 7.58
N VAL A 322 -14.84 -6.33 6.78
CA VAL A 322 -14.91 -7.79 6.95
C VAL A 322 -13.55 -8.41 6.70
N THR A 323 -12.90 -8.02 5.59
CA THR A 323 -11.57 -8.51 5.25
C THR A 323 -10.56 -8.16 6.33
N PHE A 324 -10.62 -6.94 6.87
CA PHE A 324 -9.74 -6.48 7.94
C PHE A 324 -9.87 -7.33 9.22
N ASN A 325 -11.08 -7.77 9.59
CA ASN A 325 -11.29 -8.60 10.79
C ASN A 325 -10.89 -10.07 10.60
N ILE A 326 -10.98 -10.61 9.37
CA ILE A 326 -10.69 -12.01 9.06
C ILE A 326 -9.20 -12.21 8.71
N TRP A 327 -8.45 -11.13 8.55
CA TRP A 327 -7.11 -11.18 7.99
C TRP A 327 -6.07 -11.76 8.94
N GLU A 328 -5.51 -12.91 8.55
CA GLU A 328 -4.23 -13.40 9.05
C GLU A 328 -3.07 -12.76 8.28
N THR A 329 -2.14 -12.13 9.00
CA THR A 329 -1.08 -11.23 8.50
C THR A 329 -0.11 -11.80 7.45
N SER A 330 -0.25 -13.07 7.05
CA SER A 330 0.67 -13.79 6.17
C SER A 330 0.28 -13.85 4.68
N SER A 331 -0.92 -13.42 4.28
CA SER A 331 -1.44 -13.58 2.90
C SER A 331 -1.61 -12.25 2.14
N MET A 332 -1.03 -12.15 0.93
CA MET A 332 -1.08 -10.95 0.04
C MET A 332 -2.37 -10.82 -0.76
N TYR A 333 -3.15 -11.91 -0.85
CA TYR A 333 -4.32 -11.96 -1.72
C TYR A 333 -5.48 -11.03 -1.29
N PRO A 334 -5.83 -10.89 0.01
CA PRO A 334 -6.96 -10.04 0.43
C PRO A 334 -6.88 -8.56 0.00
N PRO A 335 -5.78 -7.81 0.22
CA PRO A 335 -5.71 -6.42 -0.24
C PRO A 335 -5.72 -6.32 -1.77
N LEU A 336 -5.17 -7.32 -2.48
CA LEU A 336 -5.21 -7.37 -3.94
C LEU A 336 -6.65 -7.60 -4.45
N TYR A 337 -7.42 -8.49 -3.81
CA TYR A 337 -8.84 -8.66 -4.12
C TYR A 337 -9.64 -7.39 -3.85
N LEU A 338 -9.37 -6.67 -2.75
CA LEU A 338 -10.02 -5.39 -2.47
C LEU A 338 -9.67 -4.32 -3.50
N LEU A 339 -8.42 -4.27 -3.98
CA LEU A 339 -8.01 -3.36 -5.06
C LEU A 339 -8.70 -3.68 -6.39
N VAL A 340 -8.74 -4.96 -6.77
CA VAL A 340 -9.44 -5.42 -7.98
C VAL A 340 -10.93 -5.11 -7.85
N PHE A 341 -11.52 -5.38 -6.69
CA PHE A 341 -12.92 -5.10 -6.41
C PHE A 341 -13.21 -3.60 -6.49
N TRP A 342 -12.38 -2.75 -5.88
CA TRP A 342 -12.48 -1.29 -6.02
C TRP A 342 -12.42 -0.86 -7.50
N ALA A 343 -11.49 -1.40 -8.28
CA ALA A 343 -11.38 -1.07 -9.71
C ALA A 343 -12.65 -1.46 -10.49
N VAL A 344 -13.16 -2.68 -10.28
CA VAL A 344 -14.41 -3.14 -10.90
C VAL A 344 -15.59 -2.24 -10.52
N LEU A 345 -15.72 -1.87 -9.24
CA LEU A 345 -16.81 -1.01 -8.79
C LEU A 345 -16.74 0.40 -9.38
N ASN A 346 -15.54 0.98 -9.55
CA ASN A 346 -15.39 2.28 -10.21
C ASN A 346 -15.75 2.20 -11.70
N VAL A 347 -15.39 1.11 -12.38
CA VAL A 347 -15.78 0.88 -13.78
C VAL A 347 -17.29 0.78 -13.90
N LEU A 348 -17.95 0.02 -13.02
CA LEU A 348 -19.41 -0.10 -12.98
C LEU A 348 -20.09 1.25 -12.71
N ALA A 349 -19.59 2.02 -11.73
CA ALA A 349 -20.10 3.35 -11.42
C ALA A 349 -19.95 4.29 -12.64
N PHE A 350 -18.82 4.25 -13.33
CA PHE A 350 -18.59 5.02 -14.55
C PHE A 350 -19.57 4.64 -15.67
N PHE A 351 -19.76 3.34 -15.92
CA PHE A 351 -20.74 2.87 -16.90
C PHE A 351 -22.16 3.31 -16.54
N GLN A 352 -22.54 3.25 -15.26
CA GLN A 352 -23.84 3.71 -14.81
C GLN A 352 -24.02 5.22 -15.02
N ILE A 353 -23.03 6.05 -14.67
CA ILE A 353 -23.04 7.50 -14.94
C ILE A 353 -23.22 7.76 -16.43
N ALA A 354 -22.44 7.08 -17.27
CA ALA A 354 -22.52 7.24 -18.72
C ALA A 354 -23.88 6.81 -19.28
N TYR A 355 -24.44 5.70 -18.79
CA TYR A 355 -25.73 5.16 -19.21
C TYR A 355 -26.88 6.10 -18.82
N ASP A 356 -26.94 6.53 -17.56
CA ASP A 356 -28.00 7.41 -17.06
C ASP A 356 -27.94 8.79 -17.71
N PHE A 357 -26.73 9.31 -17.96
CA PHE A 357 -26.56 10.57 -18.66
C PHE A 357 -26.90 10.47 -20.16
N ALA A 358 -26.53 9.36 -20.81
CA ALA A 358 -26.88 9.07 -22.21
C ALA A 358 -28.40 9.07 -22.42
N TYR A 359 -29.13 8.45 -21.49
CA TYR A 359 -30.58 8.37 -21.52
C TYR A 359 -31.24 9.76 -21.49
N ILE A 360 -30.75 10.66 -20.64
CA ILE A 360 -31.29 12.02 -20.52
C ILE A 360 -30.96 12.89 -21.75
N VAL A 361 -29.72 12.81 -22.23
CA VAL A 361 -29.26 13.62 -23.38
C VAL A 361 -29.73 13.03 -24.72
N LYS A 362 -30.29 11.81 -24.71
CA LYS A 362 -30.71 11.01 -25.89
C LYS A 362 -29.56 10.82 -26.88
N LYS A 363 -28.38 10.48 -26.35
CA LYS A 363 -27.17 10.19 -27.14
C LYS A 363 -26.71 8.76 -26.90
N PRO A 364 -25.94 8.17 -27.83
CA PRO A 364 -25.42 6.83 -27.63
C PRO A 364 -24.43 6.80 -26.45
N THR A 365 -24.56 5.83 -25.56
CA THR A 365 -23.70 5.66 -24.37
C THR A 365 -22.21 5.61 -24.73
N TRP A 366 -21.86 5.04 -25.89
CA TRP A 366 -20.48 4.93 -26.34
C TRP A 366 -19.78 6.29 -26.56
N THR A 367 -20.51 7.34 -26.96
CA THR A 367 -19.92 8.68 -27.14
C THR A 367 -19.46 9.30 -25.82
N LEU A 368 -20.14 8.96 -24.73
CA LEU A 368 -19.83 9.43 -23.38
C LEU A 368 -18.72 8.60 -22.74
N ILE A 369 -18.70 7.29 -23.02
CA ILE A 369 -17.61 6.41 -22.61
C ILE A 369 -16.30 6.85 -23.27
N LEU A 370 -16.30 7.14 -24.58
CA LEU A 370 -15.11 7.66 -25.28
C LEU A 370 -14.68 9.03 -24.74
N GLY A 371 -15.63 9.92 -24.44
CA GLY A 371 -15.35 11.21 -23.81
C GLY A 371 -14.71 11.06 -22.43
N GLY A 372 -15.24 10.17 -21.59
CA GLY A 372 -14.68 9.91 -20.26
C GLY A 372 -13.32 9.23 -20.31
N LEU A 373 -13.11 8.27 -21.22
CA LEU A 373 -11.78 7.69 -21.49
C LEU A 373 -10.78 8.76 -21.94
N GLY A 374 -11.22 9.75 -22.72
CA GLY A 374 -10.40 10.91 -23.10
C GLY A 374 -9.96 11.75 -21.90
N VAL A 375 -10.83 11.94 -20.90
CA VAL A 375 -10.48 12.64 -19.65
C VAL A 375 -9.50 11.82 -18.80
N PHE A 376 -9.70 10.51 -18.68
CA PHE A 376 -8.74 9.63 -18.00
C PHE A 376 -7.38 9.60 -18.71
N ALA A 377 -7.36 9.56 -20.04
CA ALA A 377 -6.15 9.67 -20.83
C ALA A 377 -5.46 11.02 -20.62
N LEU A 378 -6.22 12.11 -20.51
CA LEU A 378 -5.69 13.45 -20.26
C LEU A 378 -5.11 13.57 -18.83
N ILE A 379 -5.77 12.99 -17.82
CA ILE A 379 -5.23 12.91 -16.45
C ILE A 379 -3.95 12.06 -16.43
N LEU A 380 -3.93 10.94 -17.16
CA LEU A 380 -2.75 10.09 -17.32
C LEU A 380 -1.61 10.86 -18.00
N ILE A 381 -1.89 11.62 -19.06
CA ILE A 381 -0.91 12.47 -19.76
C ILE A 381 -0.39 13.55 -18.82
N VAL A 382 -1.25 14.25 -18.08
CA VAL A 382 -0.84 15.25 -17.08
C VAL A 382 0.04 14.61 -16.01
N PHE A 383 -0.33 13.44 -15.50
CA PHE A 383 0.48 12.68 -14.54
C PHE A 383 1.85 12.30 -15.11
N LEU A 384 1.88 11.83 -16.36
CA LEU A 384 3.14 11.54 -17.07
C LEU A 384 3.97 12.82 -17.26
N LEU A 385 3.35 13.95 -17.61
CA LEU A 385 4.01 15.24 -17.76
C LEU A 385 4.58 15.79 -16.44
N PHE A 386 3.92 15.56 -15.30
CA PHE A 386 4.47 15.89 -13.97
C PHE A 386 5.62 14.97 -13.56
N ARG A 387 5.70 13.75 -14.13
CA ARG A 387 6.79 12.79 -13.90
C ARG A 387 7.94 12.95 -14.89
N PHE A 388 7.72 13.61 -16.03
CA PHE A 388 8.73 13.89 -17.06
C PHE A 388 9.98 14.64 -16.56
N PRO A 389 9.89 15.64 -15.64
CA PRO A 389 11.07 16.30 -15.08
C PRO A 389 11.98 15.33 -14.31
N GLU A 390 11.38 14.42 -13.54
CA GLU A 390 12.11 13.40 -12.76
C GLU A 390 12.66 12.31 -13.69
N MET A 391 11.87 11.84 -14.66
CA MET A 391 12.29 10.88 -15.69
C MET A 391 13.39 11.43 -16.62
N SER A 392 13.51 12.75 -16.81
CA SER A 392 14.57 13.31 -17.66
C SER A 392 15.97 12.97 -17.14
N SER A 393 16.14 12.86 -15.81
CA SER A 393 17.41 12.49 -15.18
C SER A 393 17.75 11.01 -15.37
N GLU A 394 16.76 10.12 -15.25
CA GLU A 394 16.90 8.67 -15.46
C GLU A 394 17.05 8.33 -16.96
N TRP A 395 16.38 9.08 -17.83
CA TRP A 395 16.48 8.94 -19.28
C TRP A 395 17.82 9.46 -19.79
N ASN A 396 18.33 10.57 -19.23
CA ASN A 396 19.70 11.03 -19.47
C ASN A 396 20.73 10.03 -18.94
N PHE A 397 20.48 9.38 -17.81
CA PHE A 397 21.34 8.32 -17.29
C PHE A 397 21.37 7.09 -18.22
N LEU A 398 20.20 6.60 -18.66
CA LEU A 398 20.11 5.46 -19.58
C LEU A 398 20.71 5.76 -20.96
N THR A 399 20.49 6.96 -21.50
CA THR A 399 21.08 7.38 -22.78
C THR A 399 22.59 7.59 -22.68
N ASN A 400 23.10 8.11 -21.55
CA ASN A 400 24.54 8.18 -21.30
C ASN A 400 25.17 6.79 -21.11
N LEU A 401 24.47 5.86 -20.46
CA LEU A 401 24.95 4.48 -20.28
C LEU A 401 24.99 3.70 -21.60
N VAL A 402 24.02 3.93 -22.49
CA VAL A 402 24.02 3.40 -23.86
C VAL A 402 25.12 4.07 -24.69
N ARG A 403 25.33 5.38 -24.55
CA ARG A 403 26.41 6.11 -25.24
C ARG A 403 27.79 5.62 -24.80
N GLU A 404 28.04 5.48 -23.50
CA GLU A 404 29.30 4.93 -22.97
C GLU A 404 29.50 3.46 -23.35
N GLY A 405 28.43 2.67 -23.40
CA GLY A 405 28.48 1.28 -23.87
C GLY A 405 28.85 1.18 -25.35
N LEU A 406 28.33 2.08 -26.19
CA LEU A 406 28.68 2.18 -27.61
C LEU A 406 30.12 2.67 -27.82
N GLU A 407 30.55 3.70 -27.09
CA GLU A 407 31.92 4.22 -27.17
C GLU A 407 32.97 3.18 -26.71
N ARG A 408 32.66 2.38 -25.69
CA ARG A 408 33.53 1.27 -25.24
C ARG A 408 33.48 0.06 -26.18
N GLY A 409 32.37 -0.17 -26.86
CA GLY A 409 32.24 -1.22 -27.88
C GLY A 409 33.03 -0.94 -29.16
N VAL A 410 33.23 0.34 -29.52
CA VAL A 410 34.03 0.74 -30.69
C VAL A 410 35.54 0.74 -30.39
N ALA A 411 35.94 0.75 -29.12
CA ALA A 411 37.34 0.73 -28.69
C ALA A 411 37.91 -0.67 -28.38
N ALA A 412 37.29 -1.74 -28.88
CA ALA A 412 37.90 -3.08 -28.80
C ALA A 412 38.98 -3.21 -29.89
N PRO A 413 40.27 -3.38 -29.53
CA PRO A 413 41.32 -3.56 -30.53
C PRO A 413 41.13 -4.92 -31.20
N THR A 414 40.97 -4.91 -32.52
CA THR A 414 41.15 -6.06 -33.39
C THR A 414 42.57 -6.60 -33.20
N ARG A 415 42.74 -7.56 -32.30
CA ARG A 415 43.94 -8.42 -32.29
C ARG A 415 43.82 -9.36 -33.48
N SER A 416 44.56 -9.04 -34.53
CA SER A 416 44.92 -9.97 -35.60
C SER A 416 45.74 -11.13 -35.03
N PHE A 417 45.50 -12.31 -35.59
CA PHE A 417 46.30 -13.53 -35.42
C PHE A 417 47.77 -13.33 -35.81
#